data_AF-A0A7X1PF66-F1
#
_entry.id   AF-A0A7X1PF66-F1
#
_cell.length_a   1.000
_cell.length_b   1.000
_cell.length_c   1.000
_cell.angle_alpha   90.00
_cell.angle_beta   90.00
_cell.angle_gamma   90.00
#
_symmetry.space_group_name_H-M   'P 1'
#
loop_
_entity.id
_entity.type
_entity.pdbx_description
1 polymer ?
#
loop_
_entity_poly.entity_id
_entity_poly.type
_entity_poly.pdbx_seq_one_letter_code
_entity_poly.pdbx_strand_id
1 'polypeptide(L)'
;MLVANPESVSAAVVGQCDDAINEGGGVVTCSVTIVNNLTDTTTSSTVTVARLCSGSPLCAGGNTPPTTTTLTELVTAVDQCNGSGNGGGSTVTCDVIITNNITSSTPSTTTPATVNQCIGSGTGGGAEPTTDCNPTGNTTNATVEQCNGSGNGGGATMRVTCTVTSGSTTTSLLPITVDQCNGSGNGGGSLVTCTVSITNVVTLVPAPEDEDTADEDTADEDTADEDADEAAASLDEDEDEAEARREEDEDEDEADADAAAAAARDSASTPDNSTEAVLPPAAPVIIALPATPETGLPPAAPVIPTTPMTPAETGLPPAAPAIPAVPGGGFQPPVAGDGGLLQQTSKESADPLLAFAGVFLVSGGGFALLRLKRGQA
;
A
#
# COMPACT_ATOMS: atom_id res chain seq x y z
N MET A 1 3.38 3.53 37.20
CA MET A 1 3.56 2.58 36.08
C MET A 1 4.24 3.32 34.94
N LEU A 2 5.57 3.20 34.80
CA LEU A 2 6.25 3.71 33.61
C LEU A 2 5.80 2.82 32.44
N VAL A 3 4.99 3.38 31.55
CA VAL A 3 4.75 2.77 30.23
C VAL A 3 6.11 2.72 29.55
N ALA A 4 6.61 1.51 29.27
CA ALA A 4 7.83 1.34 28.51
C ALA A 4 7.69 2.17 27.22
N ASN A 5 8.64 3.09 27.01
CA ASN A 5 8.76 3.84 25.77
C ASN A 5 8.78 2.79 24.64
N PRO A 6 7.88 2.85 23.64
CA PRO A 6 7.86 1.85 22.57
C PRO A 6 9.22 1.91 21.89
N GLU A 7 10.10 0.94 22.20
CA GLU A 7 11.33 0.78 21.46
C GLU A 7 10.93 0.68 19.99
N SER A 8 11.59 1.47 19.14
CA SER A 8 11.27 1.58 17.72
C SER A 8 11.14 0.16 17.14
N VAL A 9 9.91 -0.26 16.88
CA VAL A 9 9.66 -1.57 16.29
C VAL A 9 10.31 -1.52 14.93
N SER A 10 11.33 -2.36 14.74
CA SER A 10 11.96 -2.49 13.44
C SER A 10 10.91 -2.97 12.46
N ALA A 11 10.81 -2.26 11.35
CA ALA A 11 9.72 -2.33 10.40
C ALA A 11 10.24 -2.92 9.09
N ALA A 12 9.70 -4.06 8.70
CA ALA A 12 10.01 -4.70 7.43
C ALA A 12 9.11 -4.17 6.31
N VAL A 13 9.69 -3.98 5.14
CA VAL A 13 8.99 -3.64 3.89
C VAL A 13 9.01 -4.86 2.98
N VAL A 14 7.84 -5.25 2.45
CA VAL A 14 7.72 -6.36 1.49
C VAL A 14 7.46 -5.78 0.10
N GLY A 15 8.49 -5.82 -0.74
CA GLY A 15 8.45 -5.42 -2.15
C GLY A 15 8.26 -6.61 -3.09
N GLN A 16 7.45 -6.49 -4.14
CA GLN A 16 7.34 -7.56 -5.13
C GLN A 16 6.88 -7.12 -6.51
N CYS A 17 7.56 -7.67 -7.52
CA CYS A 17 7.16 -7.52 -8.91
C CYS A 17 7.12 -6.10 -9.44
N ASP A 18 7.73 -5.15 -8.75
CA ASP A 18 7.86 -3.79 -9.26
C ASP A 18 8.68 -3.78 -10.54
N ASP A 19 8.25 -2.93 -11.47
CA ASP A 19 8.76 -2.79 -12.83
C ASP A 19 8.78 -4.10 -13.63
N ALA A 20 7.93 -5.07 -13.28
CA ALA A 20 7.89 -6.35 -13.96
C ALA A 20 7.27 -6.25 -15.35
N ILE A 21 7.96 -6.80 -16.34
CA ILE A 21 7.53 -6.98 -17.73
C ILE A 21 6.95 -5.70 -18.38
N ASN A 22 7.83 -4.87 -18.92
CA ASN A 22 7.41 -3.69 -19.68
C ASN A 22 7.41 -3.92 -21.21
N GLU A 23 7.44 -5.19 -21.61
CA GLU A 23 7.29 -5.65 -22.99
C GLU A 23 5.83 -6.01 -23.29
N GLY A 24 5.45 -6.02 -24.57
CA GLY A 24 4.07 -6.33 -24.97
C GLY A 24 3.67 -7.79 -24.72
N GLY A 25 2.41 -8.01 -24.36
CA GLY A 25 1.82 -9.34 -24.14
C GLY A 25 2.29 -10.04 -22.86
N GLY A 26 2.86 -9.30 -21.91
CA GLY A 26 3.33 -9.83 -20.65
C GLY A 26 2.19 -10.18 -19.68
N VAL A 27 2.41 -11.15 -18.80
CA VAL A 27 1.52 -11.43 -17.67
C VAL A 27 2.34 -11.40 -16.38
N VAL A 28 1.97 -10.51 -15.46
CA VAL A 28 2.51 -10.39 -14.11
C VAL A 28 1.40 -10.77 -13.14
N THR A 29 1.62 -11.79 -12.31
CA THR A 29 0.72 -12.13 -11.23
C THR A 29 1.50 -12.33 -9.94
N CYS A 30 1.22 -11.53 -8.92
CA CYS A 30 1.96 -11.55 -7.66
C CYS A 30 0.99 -11.57 -6.49
N SER A 31 1.26 -12.41 -5.51
CA SER A 31 0.41 -12.50 -4.32
C SER A 31 1.26 -12.49 -3.07
N VAL A 32 0.88 -11.65 -2.12
CA VAL A 32 1.52 -11.55 -0.81
C VAL A 32 0.48 -11.78 0.27
N THR A 33 0.78 -12.74 1.15
CA THR A 33 0.02 -13.00 2.37
C THR A 33 0.91 -12.74 3.57
N ILE A 34 0.52 -11.81 4.43
CA ILE A 34 1.24 -11.42 5.63
C ILE A 34 0.39 -11.77 6.85
N VAL A 35 1.01 -12.41 7.83
CA VAL A 35 0.44 -12.59 9.17
C VAL A 35 1.39 -11.94 10.17
N ASN A 36 1.00 -10.78 10.69
CA ASN A 36 1.71 -10.09 11.76
C ASN A 36 1.15 -10.57 13.11
N ASN A 37 2.02 -10.84 14.07
CA ASN A 37 1.66 -11.10 15.46
C ASN A 37 2.36 -10.08 16.35
N LEU A 38 1.59 -9.23 17.00
CA LEU A 38 2.04 -8.23 17.95
C LEU A 38 1.47 -8.57 19.32
N THR A 39 2.36 -8.76 20.30
CA THR A 39 2.02 -8.81 21.72
C THR A 39 2.74 -7.69 22.46
N ASP A 40 2.34 -7.40 23.70
CA ASP A 40 3.06 -6.43 24.56
C ASP A 40 4.56 -6.74 24.74
N THR A 41 4.97 -7.98 24.50
CA THR A 41 6.34 -8.47 24.77
C THR A 41 7.07 -9.01 23.54
N THR A 42 6.36 -9.28 22.44
CA THR A 42 6.93 -9.94 21.26
C THR A 42 6.31 -9.43 19.97
N THR A 43 7.12 -9.42 18.92
CA THR A 43 6.69 -9.14 17.55
C THR A 43 7.18 -10.25 16.63
N SER A 44 6.37 -10.62 15.65
CA SER A 44 6.77 -11.55 14.59
C SER A 44 5.89 -11.41 13.37
N SER A 45 6.40 -11.81 12.21
CA SER A 45 5.62 -11.85 10.98
C SER A 45 5.87 -13.14 10.20
N THR A 46 4.87 -13.61 9.48
CA THR A 46 5.00 -14.65 8.47
C THR A 46 4.59 -14.07 7.13
N VAL A 47 5.51 -14.03 6.18
CA VAL A 47 5.31 -13.49 4.83
C VAL A 47 5.34 -14.64 3.84
N THR A 48 4.23 -14.88 3.15
CA THR A 48 4.14 -15.83 2.04
C THR A 48 4.00 -15.05 0.74
N VAL A 49 4.88 -15.36 -0.20
CA VAL A 49 5.00 -14.64 -1.46
C VAL A 49 4.91 -15.63 -2.62
N ALA A 50 4.18 -15.29 -3.67
CA ALA A 50 4.13 -16.08 -4.90
C ALA A 50 4.19 -15.15 -6.10
N ARG A 51 4.95 -15.55 -7.12
CA ARG A 51 5.15 -14.77 -8.33
C ARG A 51 5.03 -15.65 -9.56
N LEU A 52 4.24 -15.17 -10.50
CA LEU A 52 4.05 -15.72 -11.83
C LEU A 52 4.34 -14.60 -12.84
N CYS A 53 5.19 -14.91 -13.82
CA CYS A 53 5.66 -13.97 -14.83
C CYS A 53 5.75 -14.71 -16.16
N SER A 54 5.06 -14.25 -17.20
CA SER A 54 5.14 -14.87 -18.53
C SER A 54 5.02 -13.86 -19.67
N GLY A 55 5.33 -14.28 -20.90
CA GLY A 55 5.18 -13.43 -22.09
C GLY A 55 6.36 -12.49 -22.39
N SER A 56 7.38 -12.42 -21.52
CA SER A 56 8.60 -11.64 -21.76
C SER A 56 9.88 -12.39 -21.41
N PRO A 57 10.96 -12.27 -22.21
CA PRO A 57 12.28 -12.80 -21.87
C PRO A 57 12.88 -12.12 -20.63
N LEU A 58 12.35 -10.97 -20.21
CA LEU A 58 12.75 -10.27 -18.99
C LEU A 58 12.13 -10.87 -17.71
N CYS A 59 11.28 -11.91 -17.81
CA CYS A 59 10.89 -12.75 -16.68
C CYS A 59 12.05 -13.64 -16.18
N ALA A 60 13.22 -13.06 -15.95
CA ALA A 60 14.44 -13.80 -15.58
C ALA A 60 14.34 -14.52 -14.22
N GLY A 61 13.36 -14.16 -13.38
CA GLY A 61 13.04 -14.87 -12.13
C GLY A 61 12.09 -16.05 -12.29
N GLY A 62 11.49 -16.22 -13.48
CA GLY A 62 10.51 -17.26 -13.75
C GLY A 62 9.28 -17.22 -12.84
N ASN A 63 8.53 -18.31 -12.87
CA ASN A 63 7.45 -18.56 -11.93
C ASN A 63 8.07 -19.13 -10.66
N THR A 64 7.98 -18.41 -9.56
CA THR A 64 8.43 -18.92 -8.26
C THR A 64 7.24 -19.56 -7.55
N PRO A 65 7.36 -20.83 -7.13
CA PRO A 65 6.40 -21.42 -6.21
C PRO A 65 6.22 -20.52 -4.97
N PRO A 66 5.07 -20.58 -4.28
CA PRO A 66 4.89 -19.85 -3.04
C PRO A 66 6.04 -20.14 -2.04
N THR A 67 6.69 -19.09 -1.54
CA THR A 67 7.74 -19.18 -0.52
C THR A 67 7.28 -18.47 0.75
N THR A 68 7.53 -19.07 1.90
CA THR A 68 7.15 -18.51 3.20
C THR A 68 8.40 -18.20 4.02
N THR A 69 8.49 -16.97 4.52
CA THR A 69 9.58 -16.47 5.36
C THR A 69 9.00 -15.98 6.68
N THR A 70 9.62 -16.37 7.79
CA THR A 70 9.29 -15.86 9.13
C THR A 70 10.28 -14.78 9.53
N LEU A 71 9.78 -13.67 10.07
CA LEU A 71 10.55 -12.53 10.52
C LEU A 71 10.30 -12.32 12.03
N THR A 72 11.32 -11.84 12.74
CA THR A 72 11.20 -11.39 14.14
C THR A 72 10.73 -9.94 14.27
N GLU A 73 10.39 -9.31 13.15
CA GLU A 73 9.98 -7.91 13.01
C GLU A 73 8.59 -7.85 12.38
N LEU A 74 7.88 -6.74 12.59
CA LEU A 74 6.56 -6.53 11.98
C LEU A 74 6.71 -6.03 10.55
N VAL A 75 5.84 -6.50 9.64
CA VAL A 75 5.71 -5.91 8.32
C VAL A 75 4.74 -4.74 8.39
N THR A 76 5.22 -3.55 8.09
CA THR A 76 4.42 -2.30 8.15
C THR A 76 4.21 -1.66 6.79
N ALA A 77 4.88 -2.13 5.74
CA ALA A 77 4.67 -1.62 4.40
C ALA A 77 4.74 -2.74 3.36
N VAL A 78 3.87 -2.64 2.36
CA VAL A 78 3.86 -3.50 1.19
C VAL A 78 3.94 -2.62 -0.05
N ASP A 79 4.91 -2.91 -0.91
CA ASP A 79 5.10 -2.26 -2.21
C ASP A 79 4.99 -3.35 -3.29
N GLN A 80 4.07 -3.23 -4.24
CA GLN A 80 3.81 -4.32 -5.17
C GLN A 80 3.36 -3.91 -6.56
N CYS A 81 3.99 -4.52 -7.55
CA CYS A 81 3.66 -4.40 -8.95
C CYS A 81 3.64 -2.95 -9.47
N ASN A 82 4.30 -2.03 -8.78
CA ASN A 82 4.37 -0.65 -9.22
C ASN A 82 5.15 -0.57 -10.54
N GLY A 83 4.68 0.25 -11.48
CA GLY A 83 5.32 0.41 -12.80
C GLY A 83 5.31 -0.85 -13.69
N SER A 84 4.45 -1.84 -13.42
CA SER A 84 4.49 -3.13 -14.12
C SER A 84 3.61 -3.20 -15.37
N GLY A 85 3.93 -4.11 -16.29
CA GLY A 85 3.05 -4.42 -17.41
C GLY A 85 2.87 -3.29 -18.42
N ASN A 86 3.82 -2.36 -18.56
CA ASN A 86 3.62 -1.17 -19.40
C ASN A 86 3.74 -1.42 -20.91
N GLY A 87 4.09 -2.63 -21.34
CA GLY A 87 3.97 -3.03 -22.73
C GLY A 87 2.51 -3.24 -23.15
N GLY A 88 2.22 -3.13 -24.45
CA GLY A 88 0.86 -3.29 -24.97
C GLY A 88 0.31 -4.71 -24.82
N GLY A 89 -0.96 -4.83 -24.44
CA GLY A 89 -1.65 -6.11 -24.26
C GLY A 89 -1.21 -6.90 -23.02
N SER A 90 -0.56 -6.24 -22.06
CA SER A 90 -0.06 -6.89 -20.85
C SER A 90 -1.14 -7.00 -19.77
N THR A 91 -1.01 -7.96 -18.87
CA THR A 91 -1.91 -8.19 -17.74
C THR A 91 -1.13 -8.12 -16.44
N VAL A 92 -1.58 -7.30 -15.49
CA VAL A 92 -1.02 -7.17 -14.14
C VAL A 92 -2.09 -7.58 -13.15
N THR A 93 -1.79 -8.54 -12.27
CA THR A 93 -2.71 -9.04 -11.25
C THR A 93 -2.00 -9.14 -9.90
N CYS A 94 -2.36 -8.32 -8.93
CA CYS A 94 -1.62 -8.28 -7.66
C CYS A 94 -2.57 -8.34 -6.45
N ASP A 95 -2.32 -9.30 -5.56
CA ASP A 95 -3.20 -9.60 -4.44
C ASP A 95 -2.44 -9.50 -3.11
N VAL A 96 -2.90 -8.63 -2.23
CA VAL A 96 -2.35 -8.45 -0.88
C VAL A 96 -3.37 -8.84 0.17
N ILE A 97 -2.99 -9.77 1.03
CA ILE A 97 -3.79 -10.21 2.18
C ILE A 97 -2.95 -10.02 3.43
N ILE A 98 -3.41 -9.19 4.34
CA ILE A 98 -2.74 -8.88 5.61
C ILE A 98 -3.66 -9.25 6.76
N THR A 99 -3.14 -10.03 7.71
CA THR A 99 -3.80 -10.35 8.97
C THR A 99 -2.91 -9.92 10.12
N ASN A 100 -3.41 -9.04 10.98
CA ASN A 100 -2.73 -8.57 12.18
C ASN A 100 -3.40 -9.18 13.40
N ASN A 101 -2.67 -10.03 14.12
CA ASN A 101 -3.08 -10.56 15.41
C ASN A 101 -2.43 -9.71 16.50
N ILE A 102 -3.23 -8.92 17.20
CA ILE A 102 -2.76 -7.95 18.20
C ILE A 102 -3.28 -8.39 19.56
N THR A 103 -2.38 -8.65 20.50
CA THR A 103 -2.69 -9.00 21.88
C THR A 103 -2.06 -7.97 22.81
N SER A 104 -2.87 -7.07 23.37
CA SER A 104 -2.36 -5.90 24.10
C SER A 104 -3.13 -5.68 25.39
N SER A 105 -2.42 -5.28 26.45
CA SER A 105 -3.01 -4.78 27.70
C SER A 105 -3.61 -3.38 27.54
N THR A 106 -3.18 -2.65 26.52
CA THR A 106 -3.72 -1.33 26.18
C THR A 106 -4.91 -1.47 25.23
N PRO A 107 -6.07 -0.88 25.54
CA PRO A 107 -7.21 -0.84 24.63
C PRO A 107 -6.84 -0.11 23.34
N SER A 108 -7.13 -0.76 22.22
CA SER A 108 -7.00 -0.19 20.88
C SER A 108 -8.26 -0.43 20.10
N THR A 109 -8.66 0.58 19.33
CA THR A 109 -9.79 0.49 18.41
C THR A 109 -9.28 0.33 17.00
N THR A 110 -10.01 -0.45 16.21
CA THR A 110 -9.79 -0.53 14.77
C THR A 110 -10.63 0.53 14.08
N THR A 111 -10.05 1.24 13.13
CA THR A 111 -10.78 2.15 12.23
C THR A 111 -10.81 1.56 10.82
N PRO A 112 -11.78 1.93 9.96
CA PRO A 112 -11.73 1.56 8.56
C PRO A 112 -10.44 2.04 7.89
N ALA A 113 -9.84 1.22 7.02
CA ALA A 113 -8.68 1.63 6.24
C ALA A 113 -9.05 2.78 5.29
N THR A 114 -8.18 3.79 5.18
CA THR A 114 -8.34 4.87 4.20
C THR A 114 -7.81 4.43 2.84
N VAL A 115 -8.40 4.95 1.75
CA VAL A 115 -8.11 4.50 0.39
C VAL A 115 -7.82 5.68 -0.53
N ASN A 116 -6.78 5.55 -1.35
CA ASN A 116 -6.38 6.46 -2.41
C ASN A 116 -6.16 5.67 -3.70
N GLN A 117 -7.18 5.55 -4.55
CA GLN A 117 -7.08 4.67 -5.70
C GLN A 117 -7.70 5.19 -6.99
N CYS A 118 -7.10 4.75 -8.09
CA CYS A 118 -7.51 5.03 -9.46
C CYS A 118 -7.48 6.51 -9.86
N ILE A 119 -6.72 7.35 -9.15
CA ILE A 119 -6.49 8.74 -9.56
C ILE A 119 -5.76 8.75 -10.91
N GLY A 120 -6.31 9.46 -11.90
CA GLY A 120 -5.70 9.59 -13.23
C GLY A 120 -5.56 8.27 -13.99
N SER A 121 -6.44 7.31 -13.73
CA SER A 121 -6.40 5.97 -14.35
C SER A 121 -7.41 5.83 -15.48
N GLY A 122 -7.15 4.94 -16.43
CA GLY A 122 -8.08 4.65 -17.53
C GLY A 122 -8.23 5.77 -18.57
N THR A 123 -7.30 6.72 -18.65
CA THR A 123 -7.46 7.93 -19.48
C THR A 123 -7.19 7.74 -20.99
N GLY A 124 -6.62 6.60 -21.39
CA GLY A 124 -6.15 6.32 -22.76
C GLY A 124 -7.19 6.17 -23.87
N GLY A 125 -8.45 6.53 -23.63
CA GLY A 125 -9.57 6.29 -24.56
C GLY A 125 -10.00 4.81 -24.63
N GLY A 126 -11.03 4.52 -25.44
CA GLY A 126 -11.65 3.19 -25.53
C GLY A 126 -13.15 3.24 -25.19
N ALA A 127 -13.79 2.07 -25.12
CA ALA A 127 -15.18 1.99 -24.68
C ALA A 127 -15.24 2.04 -23.15
N GLU A 128 -16.12 2.91 -22.63
CA GLU A 128 -16.41 3.02 -21.19
C GLU A 128 -17.30 1.86 -20.70
N PRO A 129 -17.22 1.47 -19.41
CA PRO A 129 -16.33 2.02 -18.38
C PRO A 129 -14.88 1.51 -18.53
N THR A 130 -13.91 2.38 -18.27
CA THR A 130 -12.48 2.04 -18.36
C THR A 130 -11.86 1.69 -17.01
N THR A 131 -12.51 2.06 -15.90
CA THR A 131 -12.07 1.80 -14.52
C THR A 131 -13.19 1.24 -13.65
N ASP A 132 -12.85 0.37 -12.71
CA ASP A 132 -13.74 -0.18 -11.69
C ASP A 132 -13.01 -0.21 -10.34
N CYS A 133 -13.34 0.74 -9.46
CA CYS A 133 -12.58 0.96 -8.23
C CYS A 133 -13.53 0.96 -7.04
N ASN A 134 -13.34 0.02 -6.13
CA ASN A 134 -14.21 -0.19 -4.99
C ASN A 134 -13.41 -0.34 -3.69
N PRO A 135 -13.56 0.56 -2.71
CA PRO A 135 -14.31 1.82 -2.76
C PRO A 135 -13.60 2.88 -3.60
N THR A 136 -14.30 3.86 -4.17
CA THR A 136 -13.64 5.05 -4.72
C THR A 136 -13.12 5.92 -3.56
N GLY A 137 -11.84 6.30 -3.58
CA GLY A 137 -11.24 7.14 -2.54
C GLY A 137 -10.02 7.89 -3.06
N ASN A 138 -9.77 9.08 -2.52
CA ASN A 138 -8.67 9.99 -2.88
C ASN A 138 -8.04 10.63 -1.64
N THR A 139 -7.99 9.89 -0.53
CA THR A 139 -7.46 10.40 0.74
C THR A 139 -5.94 10.52 0.67
N THR A 140 -5.38 11.69 0.95
CA THR A 140 -3.91 11.86 1.07
C THR A 140 -3.36 11.03 2.23
N ASN A 141 -2.20 10.38 2.03
CA ASN A 141 -1.56 9.48 3.02
C ASN A 141 -2.50 8.34 3.42
N ALA A 142 -3.13 7.71 2.43
CA ALA A 142 -4.05 6.62 2.71
C ALA A 142 -3.34 5.36 3.20
N THR A 143 -4.04 4.52 3.95
CA THR A 143 -3.58 3.16 4.32
C THR A 143 -3.33 2.32 3.07
N VAL A 144 -4.20 2.47 2.07
CA VAL A 144 -4.07 1.78 0.78
C VAL A 144 -3.99 2.81 -0.34
N GLU A 145 -2.86 2.84 -1.04
CA GLU A 145 -2.67 3.60 -2.27
C GLU A 145 -2.52 2.61 -3.43
N GLN A 146 -3.46 2.61 -4.38
CA GLN A 146 -3.35 1.65 -5.47
C GLN A 146 -3.88 2.11 -6.82
N CYS A 147 -3.26 1.57 -7.86
CA CYS A 147 -3.63 1.76 -9.25
C CYS A 147 -3.64 3.20 -9.75
N ASN A 148 -3.12 4.17 -9.02
CA ASN A 148 -3.03 5.55 -9.47
C ASN A 148 -2.18 5.64 -10.74
N GLY A 149 -2.66 6.37 -11.75
CA GLY A 149 -1.98 6.53 -13.04
C GLY A 149 -1.90 5.25 -13.89
N SER A 150 -2.81 4.30 -13.72
CA SER A 150 -2.76 2.99 -14.41
C SER A 150 -3.69 2.87 -15.62
N GLY A 151 -3.39 1.93 -16.53
CA GLY A 151 -4.28 1.58 -17.64
C GLY A 151 -4.48 2.70 -18.67
N ASN A 152 -3.49 3.57 -18.88
CA ASN A 152 -3.61 4.76 -19.72
C ASN A 152 -3.31 4.54 -21.22
N GLY A 153 -3.04 3.31 -21.67
CA GLY A 153 -2.73 3.02 -23.08
C GLY A 153 -3.95 2.89 -24.01
N GLY A 154 -5.16 2.83 -23.47
CA GLY A 154 -6.41 2.69 -24.23
C GLY A 154 -6.71 1.27 -24.73
N GLY A 155 -7.69 1.12 -25.61
CA GLY A 155 -7.88 -0.11 -26.41
C GLY A 155 -8.66 -1.28 -25.78
N ALA A 156 -9.05 -1.19 -24.51
CA ALA A 156 -9.89 -2.18 -23.84
C ALA A 156 -10.93 -1.52 -22.90
N THR A 157 -12.04 -2.21 -22.67
CA THR A 157 -13.02 -1.92 -21.61
C THR A 157 -12.51 -2.46 -20.27
N MET A 158 -12.85 -1.83 -19.14
CA MET A 158 -12.47 -2.27 -17.79
C MET A 158 -10.98 -2.61 -17.64
N ARG A 159 -10.11 -1.63 -17.89
CA ARG A 159 -8.66 -1.84 -17.88
C ARG A 159 -8.06 -1.82 -16.50
N VAL A 160 -8.70 -1.14 -15.56
CA VAL A 160 -8.21 -0.98 -14.19
C VAL A 160 -9.31 -1.43 -13.26
N THR A 161 -9.07 -2.50 -12.52
CA THR A 161 -9.98 -3.02 -11.50
C THR A 161 -9.25 -3.06 -10.17
N CYS A 162 -9.62 -2.20 -9.22
CA CYS A 162 -8.90 -2.07 -7.96
C CYS A 162 -9.86 -2.15 -6.79
N THR A 163 -9.64 -3.16 -5.95
CA THR A 163 -10.57 -3.51 -4.87
C THR A 163 -9.86 -3.49 -3.53
N VAL A 164 -10.44 -2.77 -2.57
CA VAL A 164 -10.12 -2.95 -1.15
C VAL A 164 -11.30 -3.68 -0.53
N THR A 165 -11.04 -4.84 0.06
CA THR A 165 -12.07 -5.71 0.63
C THR A 165 -12.85 -4.95 1.70
N SER A 166 -14.19 -4.99 1.61
CA SER A 166 -15.06 -4.36 2.61
C SER A 166 -14.77 -4.93 4.00
N GLY A 167 -14.59 -4.06 4.99
CA GLY A 167 -14.17 -4.46 6.34
C GLY A 167 -12.66 -4.43 6.56
N SER A 168 -11.87 -3.99 5.56
CA SER A 168 -10.46 -3.68 5.78
C SER A 168 -10.31 -2.59 6.84
N THR A 169 -9.45 -2.85 7.83
CA THR A 169 -9.27 -1.96 9.00
C THR A 169 -7.80 -1.59 9.20
N THR A 170 -7.56 -0.56 10.01
CA THR A 170 -6.24 -0.18 10.51
C THR A 170 -6.31 0.06 12.03
N THR A 171 -5.16 0.09 12.68
CA THR A 171 -5.00 0.31 14.12
C THR A 171 -3.77 1.17 14.39
N SER A 172 -3.81 2.00 15.42
CA SER A 172 -2.66 2.79 15.86
C SER A 172 -1.53 1.94 16.44
N LEU A 173 -1.80 0.70 16.89
CA LEU A 173 -0.78 -0.20 17.42
C LEU A 173 0.11 -0.79 16.33
N LEU A 174 -0.43 -0.98 15.13
CA LEU A 174 0.29 -1.49 13.98
C LEU A 174 -0.19 -0.80 12.69
N PRO A 175 0.32 0.41 12.42
CA PRO A 175 0.06 1.10 11.16
C PRO A 175 0.67 0.31 10.01
N ILE A 176 -0.11 0.06 8.98
CA ILE A 176 0.36 -0.59 7.75
C ILE A 176 0.00 0.26 6.55
N THR A 177 0.94 0.39 5.61
CA THR A 177 0.69 0.98 4.31
C THR A 177 0.79 -0.08 3.20
N VAL A 178 -0.09 0.03 2.22
CA VAL A 178 -0.04 -0.79 1.00
C VAL A 178 0.00 0.16 -0.18
N ASP A 179 1.08 0.09 -0.95
CA ASP A 179 1.29 0.79 -2.21
C ASP A 179 1.35 -0.28 -3.31
N GLN A 180 0.36 -0.33 -4.22
CA GLN A 180 0.41 -1.33 -5.29
C GLN A 180 -0.19 -0.91 -6.62
N CYS A 181 0.39 -1.45 -7.68
CA CYS A 181 -0.03 -1.28 -9.07
C CYS A 181 -0.07 0.16 -9.55
N ASN A 182 0.53 1.12 -8.86
CA ASN A 182 0.63 2.50 -9.30
C ASN A 182 1.47 2.58 -10.58
N GLY A 183 0.99 3.33 -11.57
CA GLY A 183 1.64 3.50 -12.87
C GLY A 183 1.72 2.24 -13.72
N SER A 184 0.82 1.27 -13.53
CA SER A 184 0.88 -0.03 -14.20
C SER A 184 -0.01 -0.14 -15.44
N GLY A 185 0.33 -1.06 -16.34
CA GLY A 185 -0.51 -1.41 -17.48
C GLY A 185 -0.76 -0.26 -18.45
N ASN A 186 0.21 0.64 -18.65
CA ASN A 186 0.03 1.82 -19.50
C ASN A 186 0.20 1.55 -21.01
N GLY A 187 0.47 0.30 -21.40
CA GLY A 187 0.43 -0.13 -22.79
C GLY A 187 -1.01 -0.23 -23.33
N GLY A 188 -1.17 -0.08 -24.66
CA GLY A 188 -2.47 -0.22 -25.30
C GLY A 188 -3.01 -1.65 -25.15
N GLY A 189 -4.27 -1.78 -24.72
CA GLY A 189 -4.95 -3.06 -24.49
C GLY A 189 -4.55 -3.77 -23.18
N SER A 190 -3.77 -3.12 -22.32
CA SER A 190 -3.33 -3.72 -21.05
C SER A 190 -4.42 -3.69 -19.98
N LEU A 191 -4.34 -4.65 -19.06
CA LEU A 191 -5.27 -4.85 -17.94
C LEU A 191 -4.51 -4.84 -16.61
N VAL A 192 -5.10 -4.23 -15.60
CA VAL A 192 -4.59 -4.12 -14.23
C VAL A 192 -5.69 -4.53 -13.27
N THR A 193 -5.40 -5.50 -12.41
CA THR A 193 -6.33 -5.99 -11.38
C THR A 193 -5.60 -6.09 -10.05
N CYS A 194 -5.99 -5.30 -9.06
CA CYS A 194 -5.29 -5.26 -7.78
C CYS A 194 -6.26 -5.34 -6.60
N THR A 195 -6.00 -6.25 -5.68
CA THR A 195 -6.86 -6.53 -4.52
C THR A 195 -6.08 -6.36 -3.23
N VAL A 196 -6.70 -5.72 -2.23
CA VAL A 196 -6.16 -5.63 -0.87
C VAL A 196 -7.20 -6.10 0.14
N SER A 197 -6.76 -6.80 1.17
CA SER A 197 -7.54 -7.12 2.37
C SER A 197 -6.67 -6.95 3.62
N ILE A 198 -7.13 -6.15 4.58
CA ILE A 198 -6.43 -5.91 5.85
C ILE A 198 -7.35 -6.25 7.02
N THR A 199 -7.05 -7.32 7.75
CA THR A 199 -7.83 -7.74 8.92
C THR A 199 -7.04 -7.51 10.20
N ASN A 200 -7.62 -6.78 11.16
CA ASN A 200 -7.04 -6.63 12.50
C ASN A 200 -7.89 -7.40 13.51
N VAL A 201 -7.26 -8.33 14.22
CA VAL A 201 -7.83 -9.07 15.33
C VAL A 201 -7.19 -8.54 16.61
N VAL A 202 -7.92 -7.70 17.34
CA VAL A 202 -7.43 -7.11 18.60
C VAL A 202 -8.01 -7.88 19.78
N THR A 203 -7.13 -8.45 20.59
CA THR A 203 -7.45 -9.14 21.85
C THR A 203 -6.91 -8.33 23.01
N LEU A 204 -7.80 -7.95 23.92
CA LEU A 204 -7.42 -7.26 25.15
C LEU A 204 -6.97 -8.27 26.20
N VAL A 205 -5.77 -8.06 26.73
CA VAL A 205 -5.31 -8.78 27.93
C VAL A 205 -5.76 -7.96 29.14
N PRO A 206 -6.59 -8.50 30.04
CA PRO A 206 -6.91 -7.79 31.26
C PRO A 206 -5.62 -7.46 31.99
N ALA A 207 -5.52 -6.24 32.53
CA ALA A 207 -4.42 -5.89 33.41
C ALA A 207 -4.34 -6.97 34.50
N PRO A 208 -3.13 -7.42 34.90
CA PRO A 208 -3.01 -8.28 36.06
C PRO A 208 -3.75 -7.55 37.18
N GLU A 209 -4.76 -8.22 37.76
CA GLU A 209 -5.35 -7.73 39.00
C GLU A 209 -4.15 -7.63 39.94
N ASP A 210 -3.76 -6.40 40.31
CA ASP A 210 -2.79 -6.20 41.37
C ASP A 210 -3.38 -6.98 42.53
N GLU A 211 -2.80 -8.14 42.85
CA GLU A 211 -3.20 -8.89 44.03
C GLU A 211 -2.93 -7.92 45.17
N ASP A 212 -4.02 -7.31 45.60
CA ASP A 212 -4.07 -6.28 46.60
C ASP A 212 -3.16 -6.79 47.71
N THR A 213 -2.11 -6.02 47.99
CA THR A 213 -1.32 -6.11 49.22
C THR A 213 -2.25 -5.76 50.37
N ALA A 214 -3.28 -6.58 50.55
CA ALA A 214 -4.00 -6.73 51.77
C ALA A 214 -3.08 -7.52 52.69
N ASP A 215 -2.90 -6.95 53.87
CA ASP A 215 -2.41 -7.63 55.07
C ASP A 215 -0.89 -7.58 55.31
N GLU A 216 -0.37 -6.38 55.56
CA GLU A 216 0.49 -6.21 56.75
C GLU A 216 0.02 -5.00 57.59
N ASP A 217 -0.61 -5.36 58.70
CA ASP A 217 -0.56 -4.72 60.02
C ASP A 217 -1.40 -3.47 60.32
N THR A 218 -2.64 -3.76 60.70
CA THR A 218 -3.21 -3.32 61.98
C THR A 218 -2.33 -3.69 63.18
N ALA A 219 -1.46 -2.77 63.62
CA ALA A 219 -1.07 -2.52 65.02
C ALA A 219 -0.16 -1.28 64.98
N ASP A 220 -0.50 -0.14 65.57
CA ASP A 220 -0.72 0.05 67.01
C ASP A 220 -1.52 1.36 67.19
N GLU A 221 -2.59 1.29 67.97
CA GLU A 221 -3.16 2.48 68.60
C GLU A 221 -2.22 2.96 69.72
N ASP A 222 -2.36 4.23 70.08
CA ASP A 222 -1.79 4.92 71.24
C ASP A 222 -0.37 5.51 71.10
N THR A 223 -0.31 6.80 70.77
CA THR A 223 0.01 7.80 71.82
C THR A 223 -0.35 9.22 71.36
N ALA A 224 -1.15 9.87 72.18
CA ALA A 224 -1.46 11.29 72.15
C ALA A 224 -0.23 12.13 72.56
N ASP A 225 -0.06 13.29 71.93
CA ASP A 225 0.23 14.61 72.53
C ASP A 225 0.33 15.61 71.38
N GLU A 226 -0.64 16.51 71.23
CA GLU A 226 -0.67 17.86 71.82
C GLU A 226 0.39 18.82 71.22
N ASP A 227 -0.17 19.88 70.63
CA ASP A 227 0.35 21.24 70.51
C ASP A 227 1.65 21.49 69.70
N ALA A 228 1.52 22.25 68.62
CA ALA A 228 1.81 23.69 68.66
C ALA A 228 1.69 24.35 67.27
N ASP A 229 1.03 25.50 67.28
CA ASP A 229 1.20 26.62 66.35
C ASP A 229 2.66 26.78 65.87
N GLU A 230 2.86 27.05 64.57
CA GLU A 230 3.47 28.32 64.17
C GLU A 230 3.27 28.65 62.68
N ALA A 231 2.88 29.90 62.46
CA ALA A 231 2.71 30.56 61.18
C ALA A 231 4.05 31.09 60.62
N ALA A 232 4.21 31.09 59.29
CA ALA A 232 4.93 32.08 58.45
C ALA A 232 5.07 31.48 57.03
N ALA A 233 4.49 32.03 55.96
CA ALA A 233 4.90 33.24 55.23
C ALA A 233 6.23 33.11 54.45
N SER A 234 6.13 32.88 53.14
CA SER A 234 7.01 33.36 52.03
C SER A 234 6.56 32.61 50.76
N LEU A 235 5.86 33.18 49.78
CA LEU A 235 6.33 34.13 48.76
C LEU A 235 7.82 33.94 48.46
N ASP A 236 8.12 33.25 47.36
CA ASP A 236 9.26 33.59 46.51
C ASP A 236 8.89 33.32 45.05
N GLU A 237 8.79 34.44 44.34
CA GLU A 237 8.83 34.57 42.90
C GLU A 237 10.31 34.40 42.51
N ASP A 238 10.66 33.36 41.77
CA ASP A 238 11.91 33.33 41.02
C ASP A 238 11.58 33.35 39.54
N GLU A 239 11.33 34.58 39.08
CA GLU A 239 11.84 35.04 37.79
C GLU A 239 13.35 34.85 37.80
N ASP A 240 13.89 34.06 36.88
CA ASP A 240 15.25 34.33 36.43
C ASP A 240 15.41 33.98 34.96
N GLU A 241 15.71 35.05 34.24
CA GLU A 241 16.13 35.14 32.87
C GLU A 241 17.38 34.28 32.60
N ALA A 242 17.40 33.64 31.44
CA ALA A 242 18.65 33.42 30.72
C ALA A 242 18.42 33.71 29.24
N GLU A 243 18.58 34.99 28.90
CA GLU A 243 18.98 35.42 27.57
C GLU A 243 20.26 34.68 27.13
N ALA A 244 20.28 34.17 25.90
CA ALA A 244 21.42 34.34 25.00
C ALA A 244 21.10 33.95 23.54
N ARG A 245 20.81 34.97 22.73
CA ARG A 245 21.46 35.30 21.44
C ARG A 245 21.63 34.21 20.37
N ARG A 246 21.02 34.44 19.20
CA ARG A 246 21.73 34.79 17.93
C ARG A 246 20.74 35.06 16.79
N GLU A 247 20.75 36.29 16.28
CA GLU A 247 21.17 36.69 14.91
C GLU A 247 20.05 36.37 13.89
N GLU A 248 19.16 37.32 13.59
CA GLU A 248 19.33 38.35 12.54
C GLU A 248 19.84 37.71 11.24
N ASP A 249 18.95 37.54 10.27
CA ASP A 249 19.24 37.82 8.86
C ASP A 249 17.90 38.05 8.15
N GLU A 250 17.59 39.33 8.05
CA GLU A 250 16.72 39.93 7.06
C GLU A 250 17.39 39.75 5.69
N ASP A 251 16.66 39.26 4.70
CA ASP A 251 16.89 39.68 3.32
C ASP A 251 15.53 39.72 2.62
N GLU A 252 14.99 40.93 2.62
CA GLU A 252 14.00 41.39 1.67
C GLU A 252 14.62 41.36 0.27
N ASP A 253 13.96 40.70 -0.68
CA ASP A 253 14.08 41.10 -2.08
C ASP A 253 12.67 41.03 -2.70
N GLU A 254 12.04 42.20 -2.70
CA GLU A 254 10.97 42.51 -3.63
C GLU A 254 11.51 42.49 -5.06
N ALA A 255 10.78 41.83 -5.97
CA ALA A 255 10.75 42.26 -7.35
C ALA A 255 9.38 41.95 -7.96
N ASP A 256 8.61 43.02 -8.08
CA ASP A 256 7.56 43.27 -9.05
C ASP A 256 7.71 42.51 -10.38
N ALA A 257 6.60 41.96 -10.86
CA ALA A 257 6.18 42.15 -12.25
C ALA A 257 4.68 41.88 -12.41
N ASP A 258 3.95 42.99 -12.35
CA ASP A 258 2.68 43.28 -13.01
C ASP A 258 2.58 42.71 -14.45
N ALA A 259 1.42 42.16 -14.82
CA ALA A 259 0.71 42.46 -16.08
C ALA A 259 -0.50 41.53 -16.31
N ALA A 260 -1.67 42.01 -15.89
CA ALA A 260 -2.90 42.14 -16.67
C ALA A 260 -3.28 41.07 -17.71
N ALA A 261 -4.45 40.45 -17.49
CA ALA A 261 -5.57 40.57 -18.44
C ALA A 261 -6.91 40.29 -17.75
N ALA A 262 -7.69 41.35 -17.60
CA ALA A 262 -9.08 41.33 -17.20
C ALA A 262 -9.98 40.67 -18.27
N ALA A 263 -10.99 39.93 -17.83
CA ALA A 263 -12.33 40.02 -18.40
C ALA A 263 -13.37 39.53 -17.39
N ALA A 264 -14.24 40.47 -17.02
CA ALA A 264 -15.35 40.35 -16.09
C ALA A 264 -16.45 39.39 -16.54
N ARG A 265 -17.22 38.91 -15.54
CA ARG A 265 -18.70 38.92 -15.41
C ARG A 265 -19.10 37.79 -14.46
N ASP A 266 -20.12 37.88 -13.64
CA ASP A 266 -20.99 38.93 -13.11
C ASP A 266 -21.81 38.21 -12.03
N SER A 267 -22.29 38.96 -11.06
CA SER A 267 -22.97 38.51 -9.85
C SER A 267 -24.29 37.80 -10.12
N ALA A 268 -24.60 36.76 -9.32
CA ALA A 268 -25.95 36.55 -8.78
C ALA A 268 -25.97 35.53 -7.63
N SER A 269 -26.01 36.05 -6.40
CA SER A 269 -26.92 35.67 -5.31
C SER A 269 -27.30 34.19 -5.14
N THR A 270 -26.71 33.51 -4.16
CA THR A 270 -27.29 32.32 -3.52
C THR A 270 -28.25 32.74 -2.39
N PRO A 271 -29.50 32.24 -2.36
CA PRO A 271 -30.27 32.24 -1.13
C PRO A 271 -29.81 31.09 -0.22
N ASP A 272 -29.57 31.48 1.03
CA ASP A 272 -29.50 30.65 2.23
C ASP A 272 -30.70 29.67 2.25
N ASN A 273 -30.41 28.37 2.28
CA ASN A 273 -31.41 27.35 2.61
C ASN A 273 -30.81 26.34 3.59
N SER A 274 -30.66 26.81 4.82
CA SER A 274 -30.48 25.98 6.00
C SER A 274 -31.75 25.13 6.21
N THR A 275 -31.75 23.88 5.74
CA THR A 275 -32.75 22.87 6.14
C THR A 275 -32.12 21.97 7.19
N GLU A 276 -32.43 22.27 8.45
CA GLU A 276 -32.13 21.49 9.64
C GLU A 276 -32.85 20.13 9.55
N ALA A 277 -32.09 19.05 9.32
CA ALA A 277 -32.62 17.70 9.33
C ALA A 277 -32.75 17.21 10.78
N VAL A 278 -33.97 17.30 11.31
CA VAL A 278 -34.37 16.71 12.60
C VAL A 278 -34.27 15.18 12.49
N LEU A 279 -33.24 14.61 13.12
CA LEU A 279 -33.11 13.16 13.31
C LEU A 279 -34.20 12.66 14.29
N PRO A 280 -34.94 11.58 13.96
CA PRO A 280 -35.88 10.98 14.90
C PRO A 280 -35.15 10.31 16.07
N PRO A 281 -35.75 10.26 17.27
CA PRO A 281 -35.13 9.68 18.46
C PRO A 281 -34.86 8.18 18.27
N ALA A 282 -33.64 7.78 18.67
CA ALA A 282 -33.17 6.40 18.65
C ALA A 282 -34.11 5.48 19.44
N ALA A 283 -34.57 4.42 18.78
CA ALA A 283 -35.25 3.31 19.43
C ALA A 283 -34.29 2.59 20.39
N PRO A 284 -34.78 2.05 21.52
CA PRO A 284 -33.93 1.33 22.48
C PRO A 284 -33.33 0.09 21.84
N VAL A 285 -32.00 0.01 21.89
CA VAL A 285 -31.22 -1.18 21.53
C VAL A 285 -31.50 -2.26 22.57
N ILE A 286 -32.26 -3.28 22.19
CA ILE A 286 -32.39 -4.51 22.97
C ILE A 286 -31.12 -5.33 22.73
N ILE A 287 -30.23 -5.36 23.72
CA ILE A 287 -29.09 -6.26 23.77
C ILE A 287 -29.64 -7.65 24.06
N ALA A 288 -29.85 -8.45 23.01
CA ALA A 288 -30.06 -9.88 23.16
C ALA A 288 -28.74 -10.53 23.55
N LEU A 289 -28.71 -11.20 24.71
CA LEU A 289 -27.57 -12.03 25.11
C LEU A 289 -27.28 -13.08 24.02
N PRO A 290 -26.01 -13.36 23.68
CA PRO A 290 -25.68 -14.43 22.75
C PRO A 290 -26.13 -15.77 23.33
N ALA A 291 -27.00 -16.45 22.59
CA ALA A 291 -27.38 -17.83 22.88
C ALA A 291 -26.12 -18.72 22.84
N THR A 292 -26.02 -19.59 23.84
CA THR A 292 -24.99 -20.62 23.99
C THR A 292 -24.93 -21.47 22.71
N PRO A 293 -23.75 -21.73 22.12
CA PRO A 293 -23.67 -22.58 20.94
C PRO A 293 -24.02 -24.01 21.34
N GLU A 294 -25.21 -24.46 20.90
CA GLU A 294 -25.55 -25.88 20.92
C GLU A 294 -24.56 -26.63 20.01
N THR A 295 -23.98 -27.68 20.56
CA THR A 295 -23.11 -28.64 19.87
C THR A 295 -23.95 -29.47 18.89
N GLY A 296 -24.32 -28.84 17.77
CA GLY A 296 -24.94 -29.51 16.63
C GLY A 296 -23.90 -30.33 15.88
N LEU A 297 -24.07 -31.65 15.89
CA LEU A 297 -23.37 -32.57 14.99
C LEU A 297 -23.50 -32.08 13.53
N PRO A 298 -22.43 -32.19 12.72
CA PRO A 298 -22.47 -31.73 11.34
C PRO A 298 -23.54 -32.51 10.55
N PRO A 299 -24.35 -31.84 9.71
CA PRO A 299 -25.32 -32.51 8.87
C PRO A 299 -24.60 -33.46 7.90
N ALA A 300 -25.13 -34.67 7.79
CA ALA A 300 -24.63 -35.69 6.88
C ALA A 300 -24.54 -35.14 5.45
N ALA A 301 -23.38 -35.34 4.83
CA ALA A 301 -23.11 -34.90 3.47
C ALA A 301 -24.19 -35.43 2.49
N PRO A 302 -24.71 -34.59 1.59
CA PRO A 302 -25.69 -35.02 0.60
C PRO A 302 -25.05 -36.05 -0.34
N VAL A 303 -25.66 -37.23 -0.42
CA VAL A 303 -25.31 -38.28 -1.38
C VAL A 303 -25.68 -37.78 -2.77
N ILE A 304 -24.68 -37.43 -3.57
CA ILE A 304 -24.86 -37.06 -4.98
C ILE A 304 -25.13 -38.35 -5.78
N PRO A 305 -26.27 -38.46 -6.48
CA PRO A 305 -26.54 -39.61 -7.35
C PRO A 305 -25.59 -39.58 -8.55
N THR A 306 -24.70 -40.57 -8.64
CA THR A 306 -23.88 -40.82 -9.82
C THR A 306 -24.76 -41.37 -10.94
N THR A 307 -25.18 -40.52 -11.87
CA THR A 307 -25.69 -40.96 -13.17
C THR A 307 -24.51 -41.34 -14.08
N PRO A 308 -24.56 -42.49 -14.77
CA PRO A 308 -23.50 -42.90 -15.68
C PRO A 308 -23.50 -41.99 -16.92
N MET A 309 -22.38 -41.33 -17.17
CA MET A 309 -22.16 -40.61 -18.42
C MET A 309 -21.96 -41.60 -19.57
N THR A 310 -22.86 -41.55 -20.54
CA THR A 310 -22.73 -42.18 -21.86
C THR A 310 -21.60 -41.49 -22.64
N PRO A 311 -20.69 -42.24 -23.32
CA PRO A 311 -19.61 -41.62 -24.09
C PRO A 311 -20.17 -40.84 -25.27
N ALA A 312 -19.80 -39.56 -25.37
CA ALA A 312 -20.08 -38.75 -26.54
C ALA A 312 -19.18 -39.22 -27.71
N GLU A 313 -19.80 -39.47 -28.86
CA GLU A 313 -19.13 -39.77 -30.13
C GLU A 313 -18.16 -38.64 -30.51
N THR A 314 -16.92 -39.02 -30.79
CA THR A 314 -15.91 -38.17 -31.43
C THR A 314 -16.27 -37.95 -32.89
N GLY A 315 -17.00 -36.87 -33.18
CA GLY A 315 -17.16 -36.33 -34.53
C GLY A 315 -15.88 -35.60 -34.96
N LEU A 316 -15.23 -36.11 -36.00
CA LEU A 316 -14.11 -35.43 -36.67
C LEU A 316 -14.60 -34.11 -37.31
N PRO A 317 -13.84 -33.01 -37.20
CA PRO A 317 -14.19 -31.76 -37.87
C PRO A 317 -14.03 -31.88 -39.40
N PRO A 318 -14.88 -31.20 -40.19
CA PRO A 318 -14.77 -31.20 -41.65
C PRO A 318 -13.47 -30.52 -42.13
N ALA A 319 -12.88 -31.12 -43.16
CA ALA A 319 -11.64 -30.67 -43.78
C ALA A 319 -11.74 -29.21 -44.28
N ALA A 320 -10.72 -28.41 -43.96
CA ALA A 320 -10.58 -27.04 -44.45
C ALA A 320 -10.41 -27.01 -45.99
N PRO A 321 -11.01 -26.02 -46.68
CA PRO A 321 -10.86 -25.87 -48.12
C PRO A 321 -9.43 -25.44 -48.49
N ALA A 322 -8.91 -26.04 -49.56
CA ALA A 322 -7.57 -25.78 -50.09
C ALA A 322 -7.45 -24.33 -50.61
N ILE A 323 -6.41 -23.63 -50.15
CA ILE A 323 -6.03 -22.30 -50.63
C ILE A 323 -5.24 -22.47 -51.94
N PRO A 324 -5.57 -21.74 -53.03
CA PRO A 324 -4.81 -21.79 -54.27
C PRO A 324 -3.43 -21.15 -54.11
N ALA A 325 -2.41 -21.83 -54.63
CA ALA A 325 -1.02 -21.38 -54.64
C ALA A 325 -0.84 -20.09 -55.47
N VAL A 326 -0.23 -19.08 -54.87
CA VAL A 326 0.20 -17.85 -55.56
C VAL A 326 1.60 -18.09 -56.15
N PRO A 327 1.83 -17.86 -57.45
CA PRO A 327 3.14 -18.00 -58.06
C PRO A 327 4.08 -16.84 -57.67
N GLY A 328 5.34 -17.18 -57.44
CA GLY A 328 6.33 -16.37 -56.74
C GLY A 328 6.71 -15.04 -57.40
N GLY A 329 6.84 -14.03 -56.53
CA GLY A 329 7.63 -12.82 -56.76
C GLY A 329 8.89 -12.88 -55.89
N GLY A 330 10.06 -12.78 -56.51
CA GLY A 330 11.35 -12.81 -55.83
C GLY A 330 11.54 -11.57 -54.95
N PHE A 331 11.87 -11.81 -53.68
CA PHE A 331 12.43 -10.81 -52.78
C PHE A 331 13.90 -11.14 -52.57
N GLN A 332 14.79 -10.27 -53.06
CA GLN A 332 16.21 -10.29 -52.72
C GLN A 332 16.38 -9.71 -51.31
N PRO A 333 17.08 -10.40 -50.38
CA PRO A 333 17.45 -9.79 -49.11
C PRO A 333 18.56 -8.74 -49.30
N PRO A 334 18.55 -7.65 -48.52
CA PRO A 334 19.66 -6.70 -48.52
C PRO A 334 20.92 -7.33 -47.92
N VAL A 335 22.04 -7.02 -48.57
CA VAL A 335 23.41 -7.42 -48.24
C VAL A 335 23.76 -6.97 -46.82
N ALA A 336 24.21 -7.92 -45.99
CA ALA A 336 24.76 -7.67 -44.68
C ALA A 336 26.08 -6.89 -44.79
N GLY A 337 26.15 -5.72 -44.13
CA GLY A 337 27.38 -4.99 -43.89
C GLY A 337 28.01 -5.44 -42.58
N ASP A 338 29.29 -5.81 -42.65
CA ASP A 338 30.18 -6.10 -41.54
C ASP A 338 30.23 -4.95 -40.52
N GLY A 339 30.11 -5.29 -39.24
CA GLY A 339 30.24 -4.33 -38.15
C GLY A 339 30.35 -4.95 -36.76
N GLY A 340 31.56 -5.32 -36.37
CA GLY A 340 32.11 -5.05 -35.02
C GLY A 340 31.63 -5.91 -33.84
N LEU A 341 32.45 -6.89 -33.47
CA LEU A 341 32.51 -7.48 -32.13
C LEU A 341 32.68 -6.40 -31.04
N LEU A 342 31.82 -6.43 -30.02
CA LEU A 342 32.24 -6.22 -28.62
C LEU A 342 31.49 -7.22 -27.73
N GLN A 343 32.24 -8.21 -27.25
CA GLN A 343 31.82 -9.07 -26.15
C GLN A 343 31.76 -8.23 -24.87
N GLN A 344 30.62 -8.21 -24.20
CA GLN A 344 30.57 -7.91 -22.77
C GLN A 344 30.31 -9.22 -22.02
N THR A 345 31.37 -9.69 -21.36
CA THR A 345 31.30 -10.69 -20.29
C THR A 345 30.67 -10.05 -19.07
N SER A 346 29.41 -10.37 -18.75
CA SER A 346 28.88 -10.13 -17.40
C SER A 346 29.36 -11.27 -16.49
N LYS A 347 30.14 -10.87 -15.49
CA LYS A 347 30.73 -11.73 -14.48
C LYS A 347 29.83 -11.71 -13.25
N GLU A 348 29.50 -12.89 -12.74
CA GLU A 348 28.93 -13.13 -11.41
C GLU A 348 29.63 -12.31 -10.32
N SER A 349 28.85 -11.79 -9.37
CA SER A 349 29.29 -11.68 -7.99
C SER A 349 28.10 -11.70 -7.04
N ALA A 350 28.13 -12.66 -6.13
CA ALA A 350 27.26 -12.80 -4.98
C ALA A 350 27.53 -11.71 -3.91
N ASP A 351 26.45 -11.30 -3.20
CA ASP A 351 26.26 -11.00 -1.76
C ASP A 351 27.45 -10.72 -0.80
N PRO A 352 27.23 -10.16 0.42
CA PRO A 352 26.26 -9.13 0.88
C PRO A 352 26.89 -8.08 1.87
N LEU A 353 26.09 -7.08 2.28
CA LEU A 353 26.09 -6.35 3.58
C LEU A 353 27.43 -5.94 4.26
N LEU A 354 27.74 -4.63 4.29
CA LEU A 354 28.19 -3.90 5.49
C LEU A 354 28.33 -2.38 5.25
N ALA A 355 27.85 -1.60 6.21
CA ALA A 355 27.89 -0.13 6.28
C ALA A 355 29.32 0.43 6.38
N PHE A 356 29.59 1.57 5.72
CA PHE A 356 30.53 2.60 6.19
C PHE A 356 30.22 3.95 5.55
N ALA A 357 30.16 4.99 6.39
CA ALA A 357 30.22 6.39 6.01
C ALA A 357 31.53 6.67 5.25
N GLY A 358 31.44 7.41 4.15
CA GLY A 358 32.60 7.73 3.32
C GLY A 358 32.30 8.83 2.31
N VAL A 359 32.70 10.04 2.69
CA VAL A 359 32.95 11.24 1.88
C VAL A 359 33.28 10.89 0.41
N PHE A 360 32.43 11.32 -0.53
CA PHE A 360 32.78 11.32 -1.96
C PHE A 360 33.34 12.69 -2.36
N LEU A 361 34.64 12.68 -2.63
CA LEU A 361 35.38 13.70 -3.35
C LEU A 361 34.84 13.88 -4.76
N VAL A 362 34.62 15.15 -5.11
CA VAL A 362 34.40 15.68 -6.46
C VAL A 362 35.54 15.27 -7.40
N SER A 363 35.24 14.66 -8.54
CA SER A 363 36.06 14.77 -9.75
C SER A 363 35.30 14.41 -11.04
N GLY A 364 35.38 15.29 -12.04
CA GLY A 364 34.96 15.09 -13.44
C GLY A 364 33.55 15.59 -13.74
N GLY A 365 33.29 16.77 -14.32
CA GLY A 365 34.08 17.51 -15.30
C GLY A 365 33.50 17.32 -16.71
N GLY A 366 32.31 17.88 -16.98
CA GLY A 366 31.68 17.93 -18.29
C GLY A 366 31.17 19.34 -18.58
N PHE A 367 32.04 20.20 -19.13
CA PHE A 367 31.66 21.55 -19.58
C PHE A 367 30.89 21.46 -20.90
N ALA A 368 29.60 21.80 -20.88
CA ALA A 368 28.84 22.11 -22.08
C ALA A 368 29.09 23.58 -22.47
N LEU A 369 29.76 23.80 -23.60
CA LEU A 369 29.90 25.12 -24.23
C LEU A 369 28.54 25.56 -24.82
N LEU A 370 27.80 26.39 -24.10
CA LEU A 370 26.71 27.18 -24.71
C LEU A 370 27.31 28.43 -25.37
N ARG A 371 27.28 28.49 -26.70
CA ARG A 371 27.50 29.72 -27.46
C ARG A 371 26.25 30.60 -27.36
N LEU A 372 26.28 31.62 -26.52
CA LEU A 372 25.35 32.76 -26.60
C LEU A 372 25.76 33.68 -27.78
N LYS A 373 24.86 33.78 -28.75
CA LYS A 373 24.94 34.72 -29.87
C LYS A 373 24.32 36.04 -29.42
N ARG A 374 25.15 37.06 -29.14
CA ARG A 374 24.71 38.45 -28.95
C ARG A 374 24.08 38.95 -30.26
N GLY A 375 22.79 39.26 -30.22
CA GLY A 375 22.13 40.11 -31.21
C GLY A 375 22.14 41.56 -30.72
N GLN A 376 22.71 42.46 -31.53
CA GLN A 376 22.45 43.89 -31.45
C GLN A 376 21.38 44.24 -32.48
N ALA A 377 20.28 44.81 -32.02
CA ALA A 377 19.47 45.85 -32.66
C ALA A 377 18.47 46.34 -31.61
#